data_AF-A0A382EST1-F1
#
_entry.id   AF-A0A382EST1-F1
#
_cell.length_a   1.000
_cell.length_b   1.000
_cell.length_c   1.000
_cell.angle_alpha   90.00
_cell.angle_beta   90.00
_cell.angle_gamma   90.00
#
_symmetry.space_group_name_H-M   'P 1'
#
loop_
_entity.id
_entity.type
_entity.pdbx_description
1 polymer ?
#
loop_
_entity_poly.entity_id
_entity_poly.type
_entity_poly.pdbx_seq_one_letter_code
_entity_poly.pdbx_strand_id
1 'polypeptide(L)'
;MPRETIYLGNKSGQELVKGTWKYARGYVPGLPNEGLVEQIEGSPARLADYDDSSWAVCGNLTERNSHGFSFMWYRIKITLPEEVNGH
;
A
#
# COMPACT_ATOMS: atom_id res chain seq x y z
N MET A 1 10.54 27.95 -2.84
CA MET A 1 9.97 27.17 -1.72
C MET A 1 10.89 25.99 -1.51
N PRO A 2 11.37 25.73 -0.29
CA PRO A 2 12.14 24.52 -0.02
C PRO A 2 11.29 23.29 -0.38
N ARG A 3 11.93 22.27 -0.95
CA ARG A 3 11.29 21.01 -1.34
C ARG A 3 12.05 19.90 -0.62
N GLU A 4 11.36 19.21 0.27
CA GLU A 4 11.88 18.03 0.94
C GLU A 4 11.37 16.74 0.28
N THR A 5 12.10 15.65 0.47
CA THR A 5 11.72 14.31 -0.02
C THR A 5 11.83 13.29 1.10
N ILE A 6 10.74 12.58 1.38
CA ILE A 6 10.70 11.48 2.34
C ILE A 6 10.77 10.16 1.58
N TYR A 7 11.79 9.35 1.86
CA TYR A 7 11.92 8.03 1.25
C TYR A 7 11.12 6.98 2.01
N LEU A 8 9.95 6.61 1.49
CA LEU A 8 9.05 5.64 2.13
C LEU A 8 9.47 4.16 1.98
N GLY A 9 10.59 3.89 1.32
CA GLY A 9 11.10 2.53 1.14
C GLY A 9 11.81 1.98 2.38
N ASN A 10 12.16 2.83 3.36
CA ASN A 10 12.76 2.41 4.63
C ASN A 10 11.83 2.71 5.80
N LYS A 11 12.20 2.21 6.99
CA LYS A 11 11.38 2.34 8.20
C LYS A 11 11.31 3.78 8.73
N SER A 12 12.42 4.54 8.68
CA SER A 12 12.46 5.91 9.20
C SER A 12 11.56 6.87 8.41
N GLY A 13 11.53 6.76 7.08
CA GLY A 13 10.61 7.56 6.26
C GLY A 13 9.14 7.22 6.52
N GLN A 14 8.84 5.95 6.76
CA GLN A 14 7.50 5.50 7.14
C GLN A 14 7.08 6.04 8.52
N GLU A 15 7.97 6.01 9.51
CA GLU A 15 7.74 6.57 10.84
C GLU A 15 7.46 8.08 10.81
N LEU A 16 8.20 8.84 9.99
CA LEU A 16 8.03 10.29 9.84
C LEU A 16 6.61 10.66 9.37
N VAL A 17 6.01 9.85 8.50
CA VAL A 17 4.64 10.05 8.00
C VAL A 17 3.59 9.27 8.77
N LYS A 18 3.94 8.67 9.92
CA LYS A 18 3.07 7.81 10.74
C LYS A 18 2.39 6.71 9.92
N GLY A 19 3.10 6.19 8.92
CA GLY A 19 2.61 5.21 7.97
C GLY A 19 3.33 3.89 8.09
N THR A 20 2.75 2.84 7.52
CA THR A 20 3.42 1.56 7.32
C THR A 20 2.87 0.95 6.04
N TRP A 21 3.76 0.47 5.17
CA TRP A 21 3.32 -0.23 3.97
C TRP A 21 2.61 -1.55 4.33
N LYS A 22 1.50 -1.79 3.67
CA LYS A 22 0.79 -3.06 3.65
C LYS A 22 0.69 -3.57 2.23
N TYR A 23 0.52 -4.87 2.08
CA TYR A 23 0.27 -5.49 0.80
C TYR A 23 -0.76 -6.61 0.91
N ALA A 24 -1.43 -6.85 -0.21
CA ALA A 24 -2.31 -8.00 -0.35
C ALA A 24 -2.34 -8.53 -1.78
N ARG A 25 -2.69 -9.81 -1.88
CA ARG A 25 -2.81 -10.56 -3.13
C ARG A 25 -4.26 -10.60 -3.59
N GLY A 26 -4.43 -10.54 -4.91
CA GLY A 26 -5.70 -10.70 -5.60
C GLY A 26 -6.30 -9.39 -6.10
N TYR A 27 -7.15 -9.51 -7.14
CA TYR A 27 -7.85 -8.37 -7.72
C TYR A 27 -8.70 -7.70 -6.64
N VAL A 28 -9.49 -8.48 -5.89
CA VAL A 28 -10.09 -8.10 -4.61
C VAL A 28 -9.52 -9.00 -3.50
N PRO A 29 -8.66 -8.46 -2.62
CA PRO A 29 -8.03 -9.24 -1.56
C PRO A 29 -9.00 -9.99 -0.66
N GLY A 30 -8.68 -11.27 -0.40
CA GLY A 30 -9.43 -12.12 0.52
C GLY A 30 -10.68 -12.78 -0.07
N LEU A 31 -11.04 -12.50 -1.33
CA LEU A 31 -12.16 -13.16 -1.99
C LEU A 31 -11.73 -14.44 -2.75
N PRO A 32 -12.67 -15.40 -2.97
CA PRO A 32 -12.43 -16.55 -3.85
C PRO A 32 -11.99 -16.12 -5.24
N ASN A 33 -11.16 -16.94 -5.91
CA ASN A 33 -10.54 -16.63 -7.21
C ASN A 33 -9.90 -15.23 -7.25
N GLU A 34 -9.35 -14.79 -6.12
CA GLU A 34 -8.74 -13.47 -5.97
C GLU A 34 -9.70 -12.31 -6.31
N GLY A 35 -11.02 -12.54 -6.26
CA GLY A 35 -12.04 -11.54 -6.60
C GLY A 35 -12.17 -11.21 -8.08
N LEU A 36 -11.55 -11.98 -8.98
CA LEU A 36 -11.69 -11.78 -10.42
C LEU A 36 -13.07 -12.31 -10.87
N VAL A 37 -13.97 -11.38 -11.17
CA VAL A 37 -15.31 -11.65 -11.72
C VAL A 37 -15.45 -10.87 -13.02
N GLU A 38 -16.03 -11.49 -14.03
CA GLU A 38 -16.25 -10.83 -15.33
C GLU A 38 -17.13 -9.58 -15.18
N GLN A 39 -16.83 -8.56 -15.98
CA GLN A 39 -17.58 -7.29 -16.05
C GLN A 39 -17.63 -6.47 -14.75
N ILE A 40 -16.83 -6.79 -13.74
CA ILE A 40 -16.69 -5.93 -12.56
C ILE A 40 -16.07 -4.58 -12.99
N GLU A 41 -16.69 -3.47 -12.58
CA GLU A 41 -16.25 -2.12 -12.97
C GLU A 41 -14.87 -1.74 -12.43
N GLY A 42 -14.46 -2.36 -11.32
CA GLY A 42 -13.20 -2.09 -10.66
C GLY A 42 -13.05 -2.84 -9.35
N SER A 43 -11.81 -3.01 -8.90
CA SER A 43 -11.56 -3.54 -7.57
C SER A 43 -11.87 -2.46 -6.50
N PRO A 44 -12.64 -2.78 -5.45
CA PRO A 44 -12.87 -1.86 -4.34
C PRO A 44 -11.58 -1.56 -3.55
N ALA A 45 -10.52 -2.39 -3.68
CA ALA A 45 -9.23 -2.15 -3.02
C ALA A 45 -8.56 -0.82 -3.44
N ARG A 46 -8.98 -0.22 -4.55
CA ARG A 46 -8.53 1.11 -5.01
C ARG A 46 -9.12 2.28 -4.21
N LEU A 47 -10.21 2.06 -3.48
CA LEU A 47 -10.95 3.12 -2.82
C LEU A 47 -10.22 3.57 -1.54
N ALA A 48 -10.26 4.88 -1.26
CA ALA A 48 -9.53 5.47 -0.14
C ALA A 48 -10.02 4.98 1.24
N ASP A 49 -11.28 4.56 1.32
CA ASP A 49 -11.96 4.06 2.51
C ASP A 49 -11.99 2.52 2.59
N TYR A 50 -11.43 1.81 1.61
CA TYR A 50 -11.35 0.35 1.66
C TYR A 50 -10.61 -0.11 2.92
N ASP A 51 -11.17 -1.08 3.64
CA ASP A 51 -10.54 -1.60 4.86
C ASP A 51 -9.35 -2.51 4.51
N ASP A 52 -8.15 -2.05 4.83
CA ASP A 52 -6.90 -2.80 4.68
C ASP A 52 -6.37 -3.38 6.01
N SER A 53 -7.20 -3.43 7.05
CA SER A 53 -6.82 -3.92 8.38
C SER A 53 -6.27 -5.35 8.35
N SER A 54 -6.78 -6.20 7.46
CA SER A 54 -6.36 -7.59 7.28
C SER A 54 -5.12 -7.79 6.40
N TRP A 55 -4.61 -6.73 5.76
CA TRP A 55 -3.47 -6.83 4.85
C TRP A 55 -2.16 -7.05 5.61
N ALA A 56 -1.26 -7.81 5.00
CA ALA A 56 0.03 -8.11 5.59
C ALA A 56 0.93 -6.86 5.58
N VAL A 57 1.71 -6.66 6.64
CA VAL A 57 2.74 -5.61 6.67
C VAL A 57 3.81 -5.94 5.63
N CYS A 58 4.16 -4.96 4.80
CA CYS A 58 5.19 -5.08 3.78
C CYS A 58 6.53 -4.58 4.34
N GLY A 59 7.39 -5.52 4.75
CA GLY A 59 8.73 -5.21 5.26
C GLY A 59 9.76 -4.87 4.18
N ASN A 60 9.52 -5.33 2.94
CA ASN A 60 10.39 -5.06 1.80
C ASN A 60 9.57 -4.89 0.51
N LEU A 61 9.49 -3.66 -0.01
CA LEU A 61 8.77 -3.36 -1.26
C LEU A 61 9.39 -4.01 -2.51
N THR A 62 10.67 -4.38 -2.45
CA THR A 62 11.39 -5.00 -3.58
C THR A 62 11.25 -6.53 -3.59
N GLU A 63 10.66 -7.11 -2.54
CA GLU A 63 10.46 -8.54 -2.47
C GLU A 63 9.47 -9.01 -3.54
N ARG A 64 9.86 -10.07 -4.25
CA ARG A 64 9.01 -10.69 -5.28
C ARG A 64 7.89 -11.48 -4.63
N ASN A 65 6.70 -10.89 -4.60
CA ASN A 65 5.50 -11.48 -3.99
C ASN A 65 4.49 -12.09 -5.00
N SER A 66 4.77 -12.00 -6.30
CA SER A 66 3.91 -12.48 -7.39
C SER A 66 4.30 -13.86 -7.91
N HIS A 67 3.33 -14.69 -8.29
CA HIS A 67 3.52 -15.97 -8.96
C HIS A 67 2.56 -16.12 -10.15
N GLY A 68 3.10 -16.30 -11.36
CA GLY A 68 2.29 -16.35 -12.58
C GLY A 68 1.61 -15.01 -12.88
N PHE A 69 0.35 -15.06 -13.35
CA PHE A 69 -0.51 -13.89 -13.47
C PHE A 69 -1.10 -13.57 -12.09
N SER A 70 -0.73 -12.44 -11.50
CA SER A 70 -1.15 -12.04 -10.17
C SER A 70 -1.55 -10.57 -10.13
N PHE A 71 -2.51 -10.25 -9.27
CA PHE A 71 -2.78 -8.88 -8.85
C PHE A 71 -2.15 -8.64 -7.48
N MET A 72 -1.42 -7.53 -7.36
CA MET A 72 -0.73 -7.14 -6.14
C MET A 72 -1.10 -5.72 -5.78
N TRP A 73 -1.55 -5.52 -4.54
CA TRP A 73 -1.77 -4.19 -3.98
C TRP A 73 -0.67 -3.85 -2.99
N TYR A 74 -0.22 -2.59 -3.06
CA TYR A 74 0.62 -1.98 -2.04
C TYR A 74 -0.08 -0.70 -1.59
N ARG A 75 -0.27 -0.55 -0.28
CA ARG A 75 -0.99 0.58 0.29
C ARG A 75 -0.28 1.11 1.51
N ILE A 76 -0.30 2.43 1.64
CA ILE A 76 0.16 3.14 2.82
C ILE A 76 -0.83 4.25 3.13
N LYS A 77 -1.21 4.36 4.40
CA LYS A 77 -1.92 5.52 4.94
C LYS A 77 -0.89 6.41 5.60
N ILE A 78 -0.81 7.67 5.16
CA ILE A 78 0.15 8.64 5.68
C ILE A 78 -0.57 9.79 6.38
N THR A 79 0.09 10.35 7.38
CA THR A 79 -0.18 11.69 7.90
C THR A 79 0.94 12.58 7.39
N LEU A 80 0.60 13.68 6.70
CA LEU A 80 1.60 14.65 6.27
C LEU A 80 2.20 15.31 7.53
N PRO A 81 3.52 15.25 7.74
CA PRO A 81 4.14 15.92 8.87
C PRO A 81 4.12 17.44 8.65
N GLU A 82 4.11 18.19 9.75
CA GLU A 82 4.18 19.67 9.72
C GLU A 82 5.58 20.16 9.29
N GLU A 83 6.62 19.43 9.69
CA GLU A 83 8.02 19.72 9.35
C GLU A 83 8.72 18.45 8.87
N VAL A 84 9.65 18.61 7.93
CA VAL A 84 10.53 17.54 7.45
C VAL A 84 11.97 17.97 7.65
N ASN A 85 12.73 17.24 8.46
CA ASN A 85 14.12 17.56 8.78
C ASN A 85 14.33 18.98 9.38
N GLY A 86 13.32 19.54 10.05
CA GLY A 86 13.37 20.89 10.64
C GLY A 86 13.08 22.04 9.66
N HIS A 87 12.40 21.73 8.55
CA HIS A 87 11.97 22.67 7.52
C HIS A 87 10.49 22.50 7.18
#